data_AF-A0A916LD65-F1
#
_entry.id   AF-A0A916LD65-F1
#
_cell.length_a   1.000
_cell.length_b   1.000
_cell.length_c   1.000
_cell.angle_alpha   90.00
_cell.angle_beta   90.00
_cell.angle_gamma   90.00
#
_symmetry.space_group_name_H-M   'P 1'
#
loop_
_entity.id
_entity.type
_entity.pdbx_description
1 polymer ?
#
loop_
_entity_poly.entity_id
_entity_poly.type
_entity_poly.pdbx_seq_one_letter_code
_entity_poly.pdbx_strand_id
1 'polypeptide(L)'
;MTTFAIVNIPFLGQRIKPPYVAAYVLLDGADIPFLHLVSDVDAHQVRMGMRVEAVWKPRERWGLGIDNIEYFRPTGEPDADYDTYKHHL
;
A
#
# COMPACT_ATOMS: atom_id res chain seq x y z
N MET A 1 0.27 -6.71 2.04
CA MET A 1 -0.88 -5.85 2.44
C MET A 1 -2.01 -6.73 2.97
N THR A 2 -2.81 -6.22 3.91
CA THR A 2 -3.87 -7.01 4.59
C THR A 2 -5.22 -6.85 3.93
N THR A 3 -5.66 -5.62 3.68
CA THR A 3 -6.91 -5.27 2.98
C THR A 3 -6.74 -3.98 2.16
N PHE A 4 -7.65 -3.70 1.23
CA PHE A 4 -7.56 -2.55 0.32
C PHE A 4 -8.91 -2.06 -0.18
N ALA A 5 -8.92 -0.82 -0.69
CA ALA A 5 -10.00 -0.24 -1.46
C ALA A 5 -9.46 0.31 -2.80
N ILE A 6 -10.18 0.02 -3.89
CA ILE A 6 -9.92 0.62 -5.20
C ILE A 6 -10.80 1.86 -5.34
N VAL A 7 -10.18 3.02 -5.45
CA VAL A 7 -10.89 4.30 -5.61
C VAL A 7 -11.01 4.60 -7.10
N ASN A 8 -12.22 4.49 -7.63
CA ASN A 8 -12.53 4.67 -9.05
C ASN A 8 -13.12 6.05 -9.39
N ILE A 9 -13.73 6.72 -8.41
CA ILE A 9 -14.48 7.96 -8.64
C ILE A 9 -13.65 9.16 -8.12
N PRO A 10 -13.46 10.21 -8.93
CA PRO A 10 -12.75 11.41 -8.50
C PRO A 10 -13.58 12.21 -7.50
N PHE A 11 -12.92 12.85 -6.53
CA PHE A 11 -13.53 13.82 -5.61
C PHE A 11 -12.73 15.13 -5.54
N LEU A 12 -13.37 16.19 -5.05
CA LEU A 12 -12.77 17.53 -5.02
C LEU A 12 -11.55 17.57 -4.08
N GLY A 13 -10.42 18.14 -4.56
CA GLY A 13 -9.18 18.26 -3.79
C GLY A 13 -8.27 17.02 -3.83
N GLN A 14 -8.66 15.99 -4.57
CA GLN A 14 -7.88 14.77 -4.75
C GLN A 14 -6.61 15.04 -5.58
N ARG A 15 -5.46 14.59 -5.08
CA ARG A 15 -4.15 14.74 -5.76
C ARG A 15 -3.80 13.56 -6.67
N ILE A 16 -4.29 12.36 -6.36
CA ILE A 16 -4.00 11.13 -7.10
C ILE A 16 -5.14 10.85 -8.06
N LYS A 17 -4.86 10.58 -9.33
CA LYS A 17 -5.88 10.30 -10.34
C LYS A 17 -6.41 8.86 -10.21
N PRO A 18 -7.74 8.62 -10.17
CA PRO A 18 -8.30 7.28 -10.26
C PRO A 18 -7.98 6.55 -11.59
N PRO A 19 -7.99 5.20 -11.60
CA PRO A 19 -8.12 4.32 -10.43
C PRO A 19 -6.81 4.24 -9.63
N TYR A 20 -6.91 4.19 -8.30
CA TYR A 20 -5.75 3.93 -7.43
C TYR A 20 -6.15 3.07 -6.22
N VAL A 21 -5.15 2.49 -5.57
CA VAL A 21 -5.34 1.53 -4.47
C VAL A 21 -4.87 2.15 -3.16
N ALA A 22 -5.79 2.29 -2.20
CA ALA A 22 -5.45 2.57 -0.82
C ALA A 22 -5.50 1.25 -0.04
N ALA A 23 -4.39 0.86 0.59
CA ALA A 23 -4.28 -0.42 1.26
C ALA A 23 -3.76 -0.28 2.69
N TYR A 24 -4.16 -1.18 3.56
CA TYR A 24 -3.52 -1.38 4.85
C TYR A 24 -2.26 -2.24 4.64
N VAL A 25 -1.10 -1.65 4.90
CA VAL A 25 0.20 -2.30 4.81
C VAL A 25 0.63 -2.71 6.22
N LEU A 26 0.78 -4.02 6.41
CA LEU A 26 1.42 -4.61 7.57
C LEU A 26 2.88 -4.90 7.20
N LEU A 27 3.81 -4.27 7.91
CA LEU A 27 5.24 -4.55 7.75
C LEU A 27 5.59 -5.86 8.44
N ASP A 28 6.60 -6.56 7.93
CA ASP A 28 7.03 -7.83 8.53
C ASP A 28 7.49 -7.61 9.97
N GLY A 29 6.93 -8.40 10.89
CA GLY A 29 7.19 -8.29 12.32
C GLY A 29 6.48 -7.14 13.03
N ALA A 30 5.64 -6.37 12.35
CA ALA A 30 4.80 -5.34 12.96
C ALA A 30 3.43 -5.91 13.39
N ASP A 31 2.82 -5.29 14.41
CA ASP A 31 1.50 -5.67 14.91
C ASP A 31 0.36 -4.79 14.34
N ILE A 32 0.68 -3.60 13.84
CA ILE A 32 -0.31 -2.59 13.45
C ILE A 32 -0.11 -2.24 11.97
N PRO A 33 -1.11 -2.50 11.10
CA PRO A 33 -1.05 -2.04 9.73
C PRO A 33 -1.37 -0.55 9.64
N PHE A 34 -0.87 0.11 8.60
CA PHE A 34 -1.18 1.50 8.34
C PHE A 34 -1.64 1.70 6.90
N LEU A 35 -2.51 2.70 6.70
CA LEU A 35 -3.05 3.02 5.39
C LEU A 35 -1.97 3.70 4.53
N HIS A 36 -1.71 3.15 3.33
CA HIS A 36 -0.81 3.75 2.36
C HIS A 36 -1.24 3.46 0.91
N LEU A 37 -0.76 4.27 -0.02
CA LEU A 37 -0.92 4.07 -1.46
C LEU A 37 -0.15 2.83 -1.94
N VAL A 38 -0.79 2.00 -2.76
CA VAL A 38 -0.15 0.95 -3.56
C VAL A 38 -0.19 1.34 -5.04
N SER A 39 0.96 1.25 -5.72
CA SER A 39 1.13 1.61 -7.14
C SER A 39 2.03 0.61 -7.87
N ASP A 40 2.40 0.91 -9.12
CA ASP A 40 3.15 0.04 -10.03
C ASP A 40 2.45 -1.32 -10.29
N VAL A 41 1.12 -1.33 -10.19
CA VAL A 41 0.25 -2.48 -10.47
C VAL A 41 -1.11 -1.97 -10.95
N ASP A 42 -1.75 -2.70 -11.85
CA ASP A 42 -3.13 -2.42 -12.21
C ASP A 42 -4.02 -2.54 -10.97
N ALA A 43 -4.89 -1.55 -10.73
CA ALA A 43 -5.69 -1.50 -9.53
C ALA A 43 -6.61 -2.73 -9.38
N HIS A 44 -7.02 -3.37 -10.48
CA HIS A 44 -7.85 -4.57 -10.46
C HIS A 44 -7.05 -5.87 -10.27
N GLN A 45 -5.72 -5.81 -10.23
CA GLN A 45 -4.84 -6.96 -10.01
C GLN A 45 -4.36 -7.08 -8.55
N VAL A 46 -4.68 -6.10 -7.70
CA VAL A 46 -4.35 -6.18 -6.27
C VAL A 46 -5.20 -7.23 -5.55
N ARG A 47 -4.61 -7.84 -4.53
CA ARG A 47 -5.21 -8.92 -3.73
C ARG A 47 -4.67 -8.89 -2.31
N MET A 48 -5.48 -9.38 -1.37
CA MET A 48 -5.06 -9.53 0.02
C MET A 48 -3.86 -10.49 0.08
N GLY A 49 -2.92 -10.23 0.99
CA GLY A 49 -1.68 -11.00 1.10
C GLY A 49 -0.58 -10.59 0.12
N MET A 50 -0.86 -9.81 -0.93
CA MET A 50 0.16 -9.37 -1.90
C MET A 50 1.36 -8.72 -1.17
N ARG A 51 2.56 -9.22 -1.47
CA ARG A 51 3.82 -8.76 -0.89
C ARG A 51 4.24 -7.46 -1.57
N VAL A 52 4.57 -6.47 -0.74
CA VAL A 52 4.87 -5.12 -1.19
C VAL A 52 6.08 -4.55 -0.48
N GLU A 53 6.79 -3.67 -1.16
CA GLU A 53 7.93 -2.94 -0.62
C GLU A 53 7.73 -1.44 -0.76
N ALA A 54 8.33 -0.68 0.16
CA ALA A 54 8.25 0.77 0.18
C ALA A 54 9.12 1.37 -0.92
N VAL A 55 8.52 2.23 -1.74
CA VAL A 55 9.23 3.15 -2.63
C VAL A 55 9.38 4.47 -1.89
N TRP A 56 10.63 4.83 -1.62
CA TRP A 56 10.97 6.03 -0.87
C TRP A 56 11.26 7.20 -1.80
N LYS A 57 10.87 8.40 -1.37
CA LYS A 57 11.36 9.64 -2.00
C LYS A 57 12.90 9.70 -1.94
N PRO A 58 13.57 10.49 -2.80
CA PRO A 58 14.98 10.81 -2.64
C PRO A 58 15.29 11.30 -1.23
N ARG A 59 16.40 10.83 -0.66
CA ARG A 59 16.71 10.97 0.77
C ARG A 59 16.79 12.43 1.22
N GLU A 60 17.18 13.32 0.31
CA GLU A 60 17.33 14.77 0.51
C GLU A 60 15.99 15.48 0.70
N ARG A 61 14.88 14.83 0.31
CA ARG A 61 13.52 15.37 0.45
C ARG A 61 12.79 14.85 1.68
N TRP A 62 13.45 14.01 2.49
CA TRP A 62 12.80 13.41 3.65
C TRP A 62 12.53 14.45 4.74
N GLY A 63 11.29 14.49 5.20
CA GLY A 63 10.90 15.11 6.46
C GLY A 63 10.89 14.09 7.59
N LEU A 64 10.02 14.30 8.58
CA LEU A 64 9.77 13.39 9.70
C LEU A 64 8.45 12.61 9.54
N GLY A 65 7.77 12.77 8.41
CA GLY A 65 6.44 12.21 8.15
C GLY A 65 6.46 10.88 7.40
N ILE A 66 5.32 10.18 7.45
CA ILE A 66 5.09 8.95 6.69
C ILE A 66 5.15 9.18 5.17
N ASP A 67 4.92 10.42 4.72
CA ASP A 67 4.96 10.80 3.32
C ASP A 67 6.38 10.72 2.72
N ASN A 68 7.42 10.40 3.51
CA ASN A 68 8.72 9.99 2.98
C ASN A 68 8.63 8.72 2.13
N ILE A 69 7.67 7.85 2.43
CA ILE A 69 7.28 6.74 1.56
C ILE A 69 6.34 7.32 0.51
N GLU A 70 6.73 7.24 -0.76
CA GLU A 70 5.92 7.77 -1.85
C GLU A 70 4.72 6.85 -2.13
N TYR A 71 4.97 5.54 -2.17
CA TYR A 71 3.98 4.48 -2.29
C TYR A 71 4.61 3.13 -1.97
N PHE A 72 3.80 2.07 -1.98
CA PHE A 72 4.24 0.68 -1.95
C PHE A 72 4.03 0.04 -3.32
N ARG A 73 4.96 -0.81 -3.76
CA ARG A 73 4.82 -1.57 -5.02
C ARG A 73 4.90 -3.07 -4.77
N PRO A 74 4.32 -3.93 -5.64
CA PRO A 74 4.47 -5.37 -5.51
C PRO A 74 5.94 -5.80 -5.63
N THR A 75 6.36 -6.77 -4.82
CA THR A 75 7.72 -7.35 -4.90
C THR A 75 7.83 -8.44 -5.96
N GLY A 76 6.70 -9.01 -6.40
CA GLY A 76 6.64 -10.18 -7.28
C GLY A 76 6.76 -11.52 -6.53
N GLU A 77 6.96 -11.49 -5.21
CA GLU A 77 6.89 -12.69 -4.37
C GLU A 77 5.46 -13.27 -4.33
N PRO A 78 5.31 -14.57 -4.00
CA PRO A 78 4.01 -15.15 -3.71
C PRO A 78 3.29 -14.40 -2.59
N ASP A 79 1.97 -14.37 -2.64
CA ASP A 79 1.18 -13.72 -1.59
C ASP A 79 1.44 -14.36 -0.22
N ALA A 80 1.38 -13.54 0.83
CA ALA A 80 1.44 -14.01 2.20
C ALA A 80 0.25 -14.94 2.51
N ASP A 81 0.51 -15.98 3.30
CA ASP A 81 -0.53 -16.88 3.80
C ASP A 81 -1.54 -16.08 4.65
N TYR A 82 -2.83 -16.33 4.45
CA TYR A 82 -3.92 -15.65 5.15
C TYR A 82 -3.80 -15.74 6.69
N ASP A 83 -3.33 -16.87 7.21
CA ASP A 83 -3.17 -17.08 8.65
C ASP A 83 -2.15 -16.12 9.28
N THR A 84 -1.23 -15.58 8.48
CA THR A 84 -0.19 -14.65 8.96
C THR A 84 -0.73 -13.23 9.20
N TYR A 85 -1.87 -12.85 8.61
CA TYR A 85 -2.38 -11.49 8.70
C TYR A 85 -3.87 -11.35 9.03
N LYS A 86 -4.63 -12.46 9.13
CA LYS A 86 -6.08 -12.45 9.43
C LYS A 86 -6.50 -11.70 10.70
N HIS A 87 -5.59 -11.55 11.66
CA HIS A 87 -5.84 -10.83 12.92
C HIS A 87 -5.64 -9.30 12.80
N HIS A 88 -5.24 -8.82 11.62
CA HIS A 88 -4.94 -7.41 11.33
C HIS A 88 -5.83 -6.84 10.19
N LEU A 89 -7.04 -7.37 10.04
CA LEU A 89 -8.04 -6.94 9.05
C LEU A 89 -8.93 -5.81 9.56
#